data_AF-A0A832TAW7-F1
#
_entry.id   AF-A0A832TAW7-F1
#
_cell.length_a   1.000
_cell.length_b   1.000
_cell.length_c   1.000
_cell.angle_alpha   90.00
_cell.angle_beta   90.00
_cell.angle_gamma   90.00
#
_symmetry.space_group_name_H-M   'P 1'
#
loop_
_entity.id
_entity.type
_entity.pdbx_description
1 polymer ?
#
loop_
_entity_poly.entity_id
_entity_poly.type
_entity_poly.pdbx_seq_one_letter_code
_entity_poly.pdbx_strand_id
1 'polypeptide(L)'
;MIEFKDVLSFIVGLVLFVMGLFPVLAKFKIGPTWFSLSFLPVTIFGWIVAVGALYLVVNSIIEITNSNPIGFVSTIIAFVCLTLGVLPLLRGFGIGPEFFSLGFLGGLGSMLFYIVFMIEGLFLMIAMVAMEM
;
A
#
# COMPACT_ATOMS: atom_id res chain seq x y z
N MET A 1 5.81 3.53 -26.13
CA MET A 1 6.96 4.42 -25.85
C MET A 1 6.79 4.80 -24.40
N ILE A 2 7.61 4.22 -23.54
CA ILE A 2 7.49 4.35 -22.08
C ILE A 2 7.55 5.83 -21.72
N GLU A 3 6.47 6.34 -21.14
CA GLU A 3 6.44 7.70 -20.64
C GLU A 3 7.07 7.76 -19.24
N PHE A 4 7.57 8.94 -18.85
CA PHE A 4 8.19 9.13 -17.54
C PHE A 4 7.27 8.73 -16.37
N LYS A 5 5.96 8.91 -16.54
CA LYS A 5 4.94 8.52 -15.55
C LYS A 5 4.88 7.01 -15.32
N ASP A 6 5.19 6.21 -16.34
CA ASP A 6 5.13 4.74 -16.28
C ASP A 6 6.35 4.21 -15.51
N VAL A 7 7.53 4.80 -15.77
CA VAL A 7 8.76 4.54 -15.00
C VAL A 7 8.57 4.92 -13.54
N LEU A 8 7.94 6.07 -13.28
CA LEU A 8 7.68 6.52 -11.91
C LEU A 8 6.72 5.57 -11.18
N SER A 9 5.67 5.09 -11.86
CA SER A 9 4.74 4.10 -11.33
C SER A 9 5.43 2.78 -11.00
N PHE A 10 6.34 2.32 -11.86
CA PHE A 10 7.15 1.12 -11.60
C PHE A 10 8.05 1.28 -10.38
N ILE A 11 8.77 2.40 -10.26
CA ILE A 11 9.67 2.65 -9.12
C ILE A 11 8.86 2.69 -7.81
N VAL A 12 7.74 3.40 -7.79
CA VAL A 12 6.84 3.44 -6.64
C VAL A 12 6.32 2.04 -6.32
N GLY A 13 5.89 1.28 -7.34
CA GLY A 13 5.44 -0.09 -7.21
C GLY A 13 6.51 -1.00 -6.60
N LEU A 14 7.75 -0.91 -7.06
CA LEU A 14 8.87 -1.68 -6.54
C LEU A 14 9.16 -1.36 -5.07
N VAL A 15 9.15 -0.08 -4.70
CA VAL A 15 9.36 0.36 -3.31
C VAL A 15 8.26 -0.19 -2.42
N LEU A 16 6.99 -0.04 -2.81
CA LEU A 16 5.86 -0.57 -2.05
C LEU A 16 5.92 -2.10 -1.93
N PHE A 17 6.23 -2.78 -3.03
CA PHE A 17 6.38 -4.24 -3.05
C PHE A 17 7.45 -4.71 -2.06
N VAL A 18 8.62 -4.09 -2.09
CA VAL A 18 9.73 -4.40 -1.18
C VAL A 18 9.37 -4.10 0.28
N MET A 19 8.70 -2.96 0.53
CA MET A 19 8.25 -2.57 1.86
C MET A 19 7.19 -3.52 2.44
N GLY A 20 6.41 -4.20 1.59
CA GLY A 20 5.50 -5.27 2.02
C GLY A 20 6.21 -6.62 2.15
N LEU A 21 7.05 -6.99 1.18
CA LEU A 21 7.68 -8.30 1.12
C LEU A 21 8.68 -8.53 2.27
N PHE A 22 9.53 -7.54 2.57
CA PHE A 22 10.58 -7.72 3.57
C PHE A 22 10.03 -8.02 4.97
N PRO A 23 9.08 -7.26 5.52
CA PRO A 23 8.48 -7.57 6.81
C PRO A 23 7.76 -8.93 6.84
N VAL A 24 7.17 -9.35 5.72
CA VAL A 24 6.54 -10.68 5.60
C VAL A 24 7.60 -11.77 5.70
N LEU A 25 8.69 -11.66 4.93
CA LEU A 25 9.81 -12.61 4.98
C LEU A 25 10.43 -12.66 6.38
N ALA A 26 10.60 -11.50 7.04
CA ALA A 26 11.11 -11.43 8.40
C ALA A 26 10.20 -12.15 9.41
N LYS A 27 8.86 -12.05 9.27
CA LYS A 27 7.91 -12.80 10.12
C LYS A 27 8.07 -14.32 9.98
N PHE A 28 8.41 -14.80 8.79
CA PHE A 28 8.69 -16.21 8.54
C PHE A 28 10.14 -16.62 8.87
N LYS A 29 10.94 -15.71 9.45
CA LYS A 29 12.38 -15.91 9.74
C LYS A 29 13.19 -16.23 8.48
N ILE A 30 12.74 -15.73 7.33
CA ILE A 30 13.43 -15.87 6.05
C ILE A 30 14.23 -14.59 5.80
N GLY A 31 15.55 -14.74 5.62
CA GLY A 31 16.46 -13.65 5.28
C GLY A 31 17.11 -12.97 6.49
N PRO A 32 17.86 -11.87 6.23
CA PRO A 32 18.62 -11.15 7.24
C PRO A 32 17.74 -10.27 8.14
N THR A 33 18.25 -9.91 9.32
CA THR A 33 17.52 -9.17 10.37
C THR A 33 16.99 -7.80 9.93
N TRP A 34 17.63 -7.17 8.94
CA TRP A 34 17.21 -5.88 8.40
C TRP A 34 15.93 -5.94 7.55
N PHE A 35 15.45 -7.14 7.19
CA PHE A 35 14.13 -7.32 6.55
C PHE A 35 12.97 -6.91 7.45
N SER A 36 13.16 -6.86 8.77
CA SER A 36 12.14 -6.37 9.71
C SER A 36 11.83 -4.89 9.56
N LEU A 37 12.67 -4.14 8.82
CA LEU A 37 12.57 -2.69 8.64
C LEU A 37 12.44 -1.93 9.98
N SER A 38 13.05 -2.46 11.05
CA SER A 38 12.98 -1.92 12.42
C SER A 38 13.55 -0.50 12.56
N PHE A 39 14.33 -0.03 11.58
CA PHE A 39 14.84 1.33 11.51
C PHE A 39 13.80 2.35 11.04
N LEU A 40 12.67 1.90 10.47
CA LEU A 40 11.58 2.77 10.03
C LEU A 40 10.48 2.78 11.11
N PRO A 41 10.18 3.95 11.71
CA PRO A 41 9.09 4.08 12.66
C PRO A 41 7.75 3.68 12.01
N VAL A 42 6.92 2.97 12.77
CA VAL A 42 5.56 2.56 12.35
C VAL A 42 4.73 3.76 11.87
N THR A 43 4.93 4.94 12.46
CA THR A 43 4.29 6.19 12.05
C THR A 43 4.65 6.57 10.60
N ILE A 44 5.91 6.40 10.20
CA ILE A 44 6.36 6.69 8.83
C ILE A 44 5.73 5.70 7.85
N PHE A 45 5.66 4.41 8.22
CA PHE A 45 4.90 3.43 7.44
C PHE A 45 3.44 3.82 7.27
N GLY A 46 2.77 4.25 8.35
CA GLY A 46 1.38 4.72 8.29
C GLY A 46 1.19 5.86 7.28
N TRP A 47 2.10 6.83 7.26
CA TRP A 47 2.08 7.92 6.28
C TRP A 47 2.29 7.45 4.85
N ILE A 48 3.25 6.55 4.62
CA ILE A 48 3.51 5.99 3.28
C ILE A 48 2.29 5.20 2.80
N VAL A 49 1.65 4.42 3.68
CA VAL A 49 0.40 3.70 3.38
C VAL A 49 -0.71 4.68 3.03
N ALA A 50 -0.93 5.71 3.84
CA ALA A 50 -2.00 6.67 3.62
C ALA A 50 -1.83 7.44 2.30
N VAL A 51 -0.62 7.91 2.00
CA VAL A 51 -0.31 8.62 0.74
C VAL A 51 -0.39 7.68 -0.46
N GLY A 52 0.15 6.46 -0.34
CA GLY A 52 0.06 5.45 -1.38
C GLY A 52 -1.39 5.06 -1.67
N ALA A 53 -2.19 4.83 -0.64
CA ALA A 53 -3.61 4.52 -0.80
C ALA A 53 -4.41 5.69 -1.39
N LEU A 54 -4.09 6.93 -1.03
CA LEU A 54 -4.70 8.10 -1.64
C LEU A 54 -4.38 8.17 -3.14
N TYR A 55 -3.13 7.91 -3.52
CA TYR A 55 -2.74 7.80 -4.92
C TYR A 55 -3.52 6.71 -5.65
N LEU A 56 -3.70 5.53 -5.04
CA LEU A 56 -4.49 4.44 -5.62
C LEU A 56 -5.96 4.82 -5.81
N VAL A 57 -6.56 5.56 -4.88
CA VAL A 57 -7.93 6.05 -5.03
C VAL A 57 -8.02 6.97 -6.26
N VAL A 58 -7.08 7.90 -6.42
CA VAL A 58 -7.03 8.81 -7.57
C VAL A 58 -6.87 8.02 -8.87
N ASN A 59 -5.92 7.08 -8.93
CA ASN A 59 -5.69 6.28 -10.13
C ASN A 59 -6.90 5.41 -10.49
N SER A 60 -7.53 4.79 -9.50
CA SER A 60 -8.69 3.93 -9.73
C SER A 60 -9.91 4.72 -10.22
N ILE A 61 -10.09 5.96 -9.76
CA ILE A 61 -11.13 6.87 -10.29
C ILE A 61 -10.88 7.20 -11.77
N ILE A 62 -9.61 7.43 -12.15
CA ILE A 62 -9.24 7.67 -13.56
C ILE A 62 -9.55 6.42 -14.41
N GLU A 63 -9.22 5.22 -13.93
CA GLU A 63 -9.53 3.96 -14.62
C GLU A 63 -11.03 3.70 -14.78
N ILE A 64 -11.84 3.98 -13.74
CA ILE A 64 -13.31 3.91 -13.83
C ILE A 64 -13.82 4.86 -14.93
N THR A 65 -13.26 6.07 -14.99
CA THR A 65 -13.65 7.08 -15.99
C THR A 65 -13.35 6.61 -17.41
N ASN A 66 -12.30 5.80 -17.59
CA ASN A 66 -11.95 5.15 -18.86
C ASN A 66 -12.74 3.86 -19.15
N SER A 67 -13.85 3.60 -18.43
CA SER A 67 -14.74 2.45 -18.61
C SER A 67 -14.09 1.07 -18.41
N ASN A 68 -12.98 1.00 -17.67
CA ASN A 68 -12.37 -0.28 -17.34
C ASN A 68 -13.03 -0.90 -16.09
N PRO A 69 -13.68 -2.08 -16.18
CA PRO A 69 -14.35 -2.71 -15.03
C PRO A 69 -13.38 -3.07 -13.89
N ILE A 70 -12.07 -3.19 -14.18
CA ILE A 70 -11.04 -3.43 -13.17
C ILE A 70 -10.95 -2.23 -12.20
N GLY A 71 -11.21 -1.01 -12.65
CA GLY A 71 -11.11 0.21 -11.83
C GLY A 71 -12.05 0.20 -10.62
N PHE A 72 -13.19 -0.49 -10.68
CA PHE A 72 -14.10 -0.64 -9.53
C PHE A 72 -13.49 -1.49 -8.41
N VAL A 73 -12.84 -2.60 -8.77
CA VAL A 73 -12.18 -3.48 -7.80
C VAL A 73 -11.00 -2.75 -7.16
N SER A 74 -10.17 -2.10 -7.98
CA SER A 74 -9.04 -1.29 -7.52
C SER A 74 -9.49 -0.16 -6.58
N THR A 75 -10.62 0.49 -6.87
CA THR A 75 -11.17 1.55 -6.01
C THR A 75 -11.58 1.03 -4.64
N ILE A 76 -12.27 -0.12 -4.57
CA ILE A 76 -12.66 -0.72 -3.29
C ILE A 76 -11.42 -1.07 -2.46
N ILE A 77 -10.42 -1.70 -3.10
CA ILE A 77 -9.16 -2.04 -2.43
C ILE A 77 -8.46 -0.76 -1.94
N ALA A 78 -8.36 0.27 -2.79
CA ALA A 78 -7.73 1.54 -2.45
C ALA A 78 -8.40 2.22 -1.24
N PHE A 79 -9.73 2.22 -1.17
CA PHE A 79 -10.47 2.76 -0.01
C PHE A 79 -10.24 1.96 1.27
N VAL A 80 -10.17 0.63 1.18
CA VAL A 80 -9.82 -0.22 2.33
C VAL A 80 -8.41 0.12 2.80
N CYS A 81 -7.46 0.22 1.89
CA CYS A 81 -6.08 0.58 2.20
C CYS A 81 -5.96 1.97 2.81
N LEU A 82 -6.71 2.94 2.29
CA LEU A 82 -6.75 4.31 2.78
C LEU A 82 -7.30 4.36 4.20
N THR A 83 -8.40 3.65 4.43
CA THR A 83 -9.03 3.55 5.76
C THR A 83 -8.05 2.90 6.74
N LEU A 84 -7.44 1.79 6.34
CA LEU A 84 -6.46 1.09 7.17
C LEU A 84 -5.23 1.98 7.44
N GLY A 85 -4.74 2.78 6.49
CA GLY A 85 -3.59 3.66 6.70
C GLY A 85 -3.91 4.92 7.52
N VAL A 86 -5.05 5.55 7.27
CA VAL A 86 -5.44 6.83 7.86
C VAL A 86 -5.96 6.68 9.30
N LEU A 87 -6.74 5.63 9.61
CA LEU A 87 -7.30 5.47 10.95
C LEU A 87 -6.23 5.39 12.07
N PRO A 88 -5.15 4.59 11.94
CA PRO A 88 -4.07 4.56 12.93
C PRO A 88 -3.35 5.90 13.07
N LEU A 89 -3.19 6.64 11.97
CA LEU A 89 -2.59 7.98 12.00
C LEU A 89 -3.46 8.96 12.78
N LEU A 90 -4.77 9.01 12.49
CA LEU A 90 -5.74 9.83 13.23
C LEU A 90 -5.69 9.51 14.73
N ARG A 91 -5.66 8.22 15.08
CA ARG A 91 -5.53 7.80 16.48
C ARG A 91 -4.22 8.28 17.12
N GLY A 92 -3.12 8.26 16.38
CA GLY A 92 -1.81 8.78 16.79
C GLY A 92 -1.83 10.28 17.10
N PHE A 93 -2.69 11.05 16.42
CA PHE A 93 -2.96 12.47 16.72
C PHE A 93 -4.00 12.69 17.83
N GLY A 94 -4.48 11.63 18.47
CA GLY A 94 -5.54 11.70 19.49
C GLY A 94 -6.93 11.95 18.90
N ILE A 95 -7.11 11.80 17.59
CA ILE A 95 -8.38 12.00 16.90
C ILE A 95 -9.10 10.65 16.77
N GLY A 96 -10.32 10.59 17.30
CA GLY A 96 -11.22 9.46 17.14
C GLY A 96 -11.15 8.40 18.23
N PRO A 97 -12.04 7.39 18.14
CA PRO A 97 -12.22 6.33 19.14
C PRO A 97 -11.11 5.27 19.12
N GLU A 98 -11.06 4.44 20.15
CA GLU A 98 -9.98 3.44 20.35
C GLU A 98 -9.84 2.43 19.21
N PHE A 99 -10.94 2.08 18.53
CA PHE A 99 -10.91 1.15 17.41
C PHE A 99 -10.17 1.69 16.18
N PHE A 100 -9.90 3.01 16.10
CA PHE A 100 -9.07 3.61 15.04
C PHE A 100 -7.61 3.17 15.13
N SER A 101 -7.15 2.70 16.30
CA SER A 101 -5.84 2.07 16.43
C SER A 101 -5.72 0.78 15.61
N LEU A 102 -6.85 0.23 15.14
CA LEU A 102 -6.97 -1.09 14.55
C LEU A 102 -6.39 -2.19 15.47
N GLY A 103 -6.32 -1.94 16.78
CA GLY A 103 -5.79 -2.89 17.76
C GLY A 103 -6.54 -4.23 17.77
N PHE A 104 -7.82 -4.23 17.36
CA PHE A 104 -8.63 -5.44 17.19
C PHE A 104 -8.12 -6.36 16.07
N LEU A 105 -7.39 -5.83 15.08
CA LEU A 105 -6.69 -6.62 14.08
C LEU A 105 -5.39 -7.23 14.63
N GLY A 106 -4.93 -6.85 15.81
CA GLY A 106 -3.71 -7.39 16.44
C GLY A 106 -2.50 -7.42 15.48
N GLY A 107 -1.69 -8.47 15.58
CA GLY A 107 -0.56 -8.72 14.68
C GLY A 107 -0.96 -8.96 13.21
N LEU A 108 -2.25 -9.20 12.91
CA LEU A 108 -2.78 -9.31 11.55
C LEU A 108 -2.91 -7.95 10.88
N GLY A 109 -3.11 -6.85 11.63
CA GLY A 109 -3.18 -5.50 11.06
C GLY A 109 -1.92 -5.19 10.25
N SER A 110 -0.75 -5.33 10.88
CA SER A 110 0.55 -5.20 10.19
C SER A 110 0.71 -6.15 9.00
N MET A 111 0.19 -7.38 9.09
CA MET A 111 0.31 -8.37 8.02
C MET A 111 -0.55 -8.01 6.81
N LEU A 112 -1.78 -7.54 7.03
CA LEU A 112 -2.66 -7.07 5.96
C LEU A 112 -2.06 -5.86 5.24
N PHE A 113 -1.45 -4.92 5.96
CA PHE A 113 -0.72 -3.81 5.33
C PHE A 113 0.40 -4.30 4.42
N TYR A 114 1.19 -5.26 4.87
CA TYR A 114 2.27 -5.80 4.06
C TYR A 114 1.78 -6.55 2.82
N ILE A 115 0.69 -7.32 2.95
CA ILE A 115 0.06 -8.02 1.82
C ILE A 115 -0.49 -7.02 0.81
N VAL A 116 -1.18 -5.98 1.27
CA VAL A 116 -1.66 -4.88 0.42
C VAL A 116 -0.49 -4.23 -0.32
N PHE A 117 0.58 -3.88 0.39
CA PHE A 117 1.77 -3.27 -0.21
C PHE A 117 2.41 -4.15 -1.28
N MET A 118 2.44 -5.46 -1.06
CA MET A 118 2.90 -6.42 -2.06
C MET A 118 1.98 -6.47 -3.29
N ILE A 119 0.67 -6.63 -3.10
CA ILE A 119 -0.27 -6.76 -4.23
C ILE A 119 -0.28 -5.48 -5.06
N GLU A 120 -0.35 -4.32 -4.41
CA GLU A 120 -0.39 -3.02 -5.09
C GLU A 120 0.95 -2.66 -5.73
N GLY A 121 2.06 -2.95 -5.05
CA GLY A 121 3.38 -2.80 -5.63
C GLY A 121 3.52 -3.61 -6.93
N LEU A 122 2.97 -4.83 -6.93
CA LEU A 122 2.86 -5.68 -8.13
C LEU A 122 1.98 -5.05 -9.20
N PHE A 123 0.79 -4.56 -8.86
CA PHE A 123 -0.10 -3.94 -9.84
C PHE A 123 0.52 -2.69 -10.49
N LEU A 124 1.19 -1.83 -9.72
CA LEU A 124 1.88 -0.67 -10.28
C LEU A 124 3.05 -1.04 -11.20
N MET A 125 3.79 -2.11 -10.87
CA MET A 125 4.84 -2.63 -11.75
C MET A 125 4.26 -3.24 -13.03
N ILE A 126 3.14 -3.97 -12.93
CA ILE A 126 2.43 -4.55 -14.09
C ILE A 126 1.81 -3.47 -14.96
N ALA A 127 1.27 -2.41 -14.36
CA ALA A 127 0.65 -1.29 -15.07
C ALA A 127 1.63 -0.61 -16.04
N MET A 128 2.91 -0.48 -15.67
CA MET A 128 3.96 -0.01 -16.58
C MET A 128 4.04 -0.85 -17.86
N VAL A 129 3.94 -2.17 -17.74
CA VAL A 129 4.04 -3.10 -18.88
C VAL A 129 2.73 -3.17 -19.67
N ALA A 130 1.59 -3.12 -18.96
CA ALA A 130 0.27 -3.24 -19.56
C ALA A 130 -0.14 -2.00 -20.36
N MET A 131 0.33 -0.80 -20.00
CA MET A 131 0.05 0.43 -20.75
C MET A 131 0.79 0.53 -22.08
N GLU A 132 1.76 -0.35 -22.35
CA GLU A 132 2.48 -0.42 -23.63
C GLU A 132 1.86 -1.38 -24.66
N MET A 133 0.88 -2.20 -24.27
CA MET A 133 0.18 -3.16 -25.15
C MET A 133 -1.11 -2.58 -25.74
#